data_AF-A0A7C5NZG9-F1
#
_entry.id   AF-A0A7C5NZG9-F1
#
_cell.length_a   1.000
_cell.length_b   1.000
_cell.length_c   1.000
_cell.angle_alpha   90.00
_cell.angle_beta   90.00
_cell.angle_gamma   90.00
#
_symmetry.space_group_name_H-M   'P 1'
#
loop_
_entity.id
_entity.type
_entity.pdbx_description
1 polymer ?
#
loop_
_entity_poly.entity_id
_entity_poly.type
_entity_poly.pdbx_seq_one_letter_code
_entity_poly.pdbx_strand_id
1 'polypeptide(L)'
;MRPPGFEPGIAGLEGPVKTSSEYSPTPATTFRINYPAIKGEFLKWLKSRNYSKVHERAIINNLNRYVTVIEGPMDVANIFAGLTHGQQHQLNRAIRALFNFCEVMGLDETFIRSLRKAVPKDRVGFDLNIPTEHDVVDSLRLAAKAPQLKDVAAFNLALDSGFRITEIAKLMKGFNARSVEAFDGFYVAPLGFFRTSKLAYFAFFTDYTFNLMQGLTEKDKEILNDRNIGNYFRNVKGFERVLRFKYLRKFAYDVMTSEELNIPESVADFIQGRVPRSIGAKHYMKLKRKAIQFYPRYAEYVTGLRRRAGLIPA
;
A
#
# COMPACT_ATOMS: atom_id res chain seq x y z
N MET A 1 -25.33 -31.04 -41.93
CA MET A 1 -26.10 -31.91 -41.02
C MET A 1 -25.98 -33.36 -41.47
N ARG A 2 -25.36 -34.20 -40.63
CA ARG A 2 -25.59 -35.63 -40.35
C ARG A 2 -24.45 -36.10 -39.42
N PRO A 3 -24.72 -36.43 -38.14
CA PRO A 3 -23.97 -37.45 -37.38
C PRO A 3 -24.78 -38.77 -37.42
N PRO A 4 -24.44 -39.86 -36.69
CA PRO A 4 -23.16 -40.33 -36.11
C PRO A 4 -22.81 -41.77 -36.56
N GLY A 5 -21.52 -42.14 -36.52
CA GLY A 5 -21.06 -43.53 -36.64
C GLY A 5 -20.52 -44.02 -35.30
N PHE A 6 -21.29 -44.88 -34.63
CA PHE A 6 -20.92 -45.62 -33.44
C PHE A 6 -20.48 -47.01 -33.93
N GLU A 7 -19.25 -47.43 -33.68
CA GLU A 7 -18.87 -48.85 -33.84
C GLU A 7 -18.33 -49.40 -32.51
N PRO A 8 -18.75 -50.63 -32.12
CA PRO A 8 -18.44 -51.27 -30.84
C PRO A 8 -17.07 -51.96 -30.85
N GLY A 9 -16.56 -52.18 -29.64
CA GLY A 9 -15.17 -52.56 -29.38
C GLY A 9 -14.74 -53.98 -29.80
N ILE A 10 -13.42 -54.20 -29.71
CA ILE A 10 -12.79 -55.51 -29.72
C ILE A 10 -12.08 -55.70 -28.38
N ALA A 11 -12.46 -56.79 -27.71
CA ALA A 11 -11.82 -57.31 -26.52
C ALA A 11 -10.55 -58.10 -26.86
N GLY A 12 -9.59 -58.07 -25.94
CA GLY A 12 -8.68 -59.18 -25.69
C GLY A 12 -7.24 -59.00 -26.18
N LEU A 13 -6.32 -58.80 -25.23
CA LEU A 13 -5.18 -59.69 -25.02
C LEU A 13 -4.47 -59.31 -23.71
N GLU A 14 -4.71 -60.12 -22.68
CA GLU A 14 -3.96 -60.13 -21.43
C GLU A 14 -2.49 -60.49 -21.70
N GLY A 15 -1.59 -59.55 -21.40
CA GLY A 15 -0.15 -59.78 -21.34
C GLY A 15 0.31 -59.89 -19.87
N PRO A 16 1.28 -60.74 -19.55
CA PRO A 16 1.60 -61.09 -18.17
C PRO A 16 2.23 -59.92 -17.40
N VAL A 17 1.76 -59.72 -16.16
CA VAL A 17 2.37 -58.82 -15.18
C VAL A 17 3.76 -59.34 -14.84
N LYS A 18 4.80 -58.68 -15.34
CA LYS A 18 6.18 -58.84 -14.85
C LYS A 18 6.42 -57.85 -13.72
N THR A 19 6.36 -58.35 -12.49
CA THR A 19 6.97 -57.75 -11.31
C THR A 19 8.48 -57.97 -11.35
N SER A 20 9.25 -56.90 -11.53
CA SER A 20 10.68 -56.80 -11.22
C SER A 20 10.99 -55.32 -11.04
N SER A 21 11.17 -54.85 -9.81
CA SER A 21 12.44 -54.88 -9.05
C SER A 21 13.29 -53.65 -9.38
N GLU A 22 13.45 -52.80 -8.36
CA GLU A 22 14.55 -51.85 -8.16
C GLU A 22 14.62 -50.63 -9.09
N TYR A 23 13.71 -49.68 -8.88
CA TYR A 23 14.08 -48.28 -9.05
C TYR A 23 14.87 -47.86 -7.80
N SER A 24 16.19 -48.03 -7.82
CA SER A 24 17.05 -47.28 -6.90
C SER A 24 17.14 -45.85 -7.42
N PRO A 25 16.56 -44.84 -6.74
CA PRO A 25 16.93 -43.48 -7.06
C PRO A 25 18.41 -43.35 -6.71
N THR A 26 19.24 -43.00 -7.70
CA THR A 26 20.50 -42.28 -7.47
C THR A 26 20.30 -41.31 -6.31
N PRO A 27 21.25 -41.15 -5.37
CA PRO A 27 21.05 -40.28 -4.22
C PRO A 27 20.68 -38.90 -4.74
N ALA A 28 19.39 -38.58 -4.67
CA ALA A 28 18.89 -37.29 -5.07
C ALA A 28 19.66 -36.32 -4.17
N THR A 29 20.39 -35.39 -4.76
CA THR A 29 20.96 -34.29 -4.00
C THR A 29 19.79 -33.67 -3.25
N THR A 30 19.66 -33.95 -1.96
CA THR A 30 18.52 -33.49 -1.16
C THR A 30 18.72 -32.01 -0.95
N PHE A 31 18.26 -31.21 -1.91
CA PHE A 31 18.26 -29.77 -1.79
C PHE A 31 17.34 -29.40 -0.63
N ARG A 32 17.88 -28.67 0.34
CA ARG A 32 17.15 -28.20 1.52
C ARG A 32 17.56 -26.78 1.84
N ILE A 33 16.62 -26.00 2.37
CA ILE A 33 16.88 -24.66 2.90
C ILE A 33 16.82 -24.74 4.42
N ASN A 34 17.96 -24.63 5.09
CA ASN A 34 18.01 -24.45 6.54
C ASN A 34 18.17 -22.96 6.85
N TYR A 35 17.04 -22.25 7.03
CA TYR A 35 17.05 -20.79 7.24
C TYR A 35 17.90 -20.37 8.44
N PRO A 36 17.81 -21.00 9.63
CA PRO A 36 18.69 -20.69 10.76
C PRO A 36 20.19 -20.74 10.40
N ALA A 37 20.62 -21.73 9.63
CA ALA A 37 22.02 -21.88 9.22
C ALA A 37 22.48 -20.80 8.22
N ILE A 38 21.61 -20.39 7.28
CA ILE A 38 21.96 -19.40 6.25
C ILE A 38 21.58 -17.96 6.62
N LYS A 39 20.97 -17.74 7.80
CA LYS A 39 20.46 -16.43 8.23
C LYS A 39 21.52 -15.35 8.23
N GLY A 40 22.75 -15.66 8.64
CA GLY A 40 23.86 -14.68 8.66
C GLY A 40 24.15 -14.10 7.27
N GLU A 41 24.32 -14.96 6.28
CA GLU A 41 24.56 -14.58 4.89
C GLU A 41 23.32 -13.93 4.26
N PHE A 42 22.13 -14.43 4.58
CA PHE A 42 20.87 -13.81 4.14
C PHE A 42 20.76 -12.35 4.62
N LEU A 43 21.16 -12.05 5.86
CA LEU A 43 21.13 -10.68 6.39
C LEU A 43 22.12 -9.75 5.65
N LYS A 44 23.30 -10.26 5.27
CA LYS A 44 24.26 -9.50 4.46
C LYS A 44 23.68 -9.21 3.07
N TRP A 45 23.13 -10.23 2.42
CA TRP A 45 22.47 -10.08 1.12
C TRP A 45 21.27 -9.12 1.20
N LEU A 46 20.44 -9.22 2.23
CA LEU A 46 19.26 -8.37 2.39
C LEU A 46 19.63 -6.89 2.54
N LYS A 47 20.71 -6.59 3.28
CA LYS A 47 21.26 -5.22 3.42
C LYS A 47 21.73 -4.65 2.08
N SER A 48 22.26 -5.50 1.18
CA SER A 48 22.68 -5.07 -0.17
C SER A 48 21.52 -4.64 -1.07
N ARG A 49 20.27 -5.01 -0.75
CA ARG A 49 19.08 -4.72 -1.56
C ARG A 49 18.54 -3.31 -1.39
N ASN A 50 19.12 -2.49 -0.51
CA ASN A 50 18.69 -1.11 -0.23
C ASN A 50 17.19 -1.01 0.12
N TYR A 51 16.66 -2.00 0.83
CA TYR A 51 15.28 -1.95 1.33
C TYR A 51 15.16 -0.94 2.47
N SER A 52 13.94 -0.44 2.71
CA SER A 52 13.69 0.36 3.90
C SER A 52 13.86 -0.48 5.16
N LYS A 53 14.36 0.12 6.25
CA LYS A 53 14.57 -0.58 7.54
C LYS A 53 13.30 -1.27 8.07
N VAL A 54 12.14 -0.66 7.81
CA VAL A 54 10.83 -1.24 8.17
C VAL A 54 10.55 -2.51 7.35
N HIS A 55 10.86 -2.49 6.05
CA HIS A 55 10.65 -3.64 5.17
C HIS A 55 11.65 -4.78 5.49
N GLU A 56 12.93 -4.45 5.70
CA GLU A 56 13.94 -5.42 6.15
C GLU A 56 13.49 -6.12 7.43
N ARG A 57 13.07 -5.35 8.45
CA ARG A 57 12.58 -5.89 9.72
C ARG A 57 11.34 -6.77 9.54
N ALA A 58 10.41 -6.38 8.67
CA ALA A 58 9.23 -7.18 8.39
C ALA A 58 9.59 -8.53 7.76
N ILE A 59 10.51 -8.57 6.80
CA ILE A 59 11.02 -9.81 6.20
C ILE A 59 11.62 -10.71 7.28
N ILE A 60 12.58 -10.17 8.06
CA ILE A 60 13.30 -10.92 9.09
C ILE A 60 12.35 -11.48 10.15
N ASN A 61 11.40 -10.67 10.63
CA ASN A 61 10.45 -11.09 11.65
C ASN A 61 9.53 -12.21 11.16
N ASN A 62 9.07 -12.15 9.90
CA ASN A 62 8.23 -13.21 9.34
C ASN A 62 9.02 -14.51 9.13
N LEU A 63 10.25 -14.44 8.60
CA LEU A 63 11.09 -15.63 8.44
C LEU A 63 11.44 -16.26 9.79
N ASN A 64 11.87 -15.47 10.78
CA ASN A 64 12.18 -15.98 12.11
C ASN A 64 10.98 -16.63 12.81
N ARG A 65 9.77 -16.15 12.52
CA ARG A 65 8.55 -16.66 13.15
C ARG A 65 8.05 -17.96 12.55
N TYR A 66 8.24 -18.15 11.25
CA TYR A 66 7.54 -19.20 10.50
C TYR A 66 8.44 -20.15 9.71
N VAL A 67 9.73 -19.84 9.53
CA VAL A 67 10.61 -20.61 8.63
C VAL A 67 11.76 -21.22 9.41
N THR A 68 11.90 -22.53 9.32
CA THR A 68 13.02 -23.31 9.86
C THR A 68 13.75 -24.03 8.73
N VAL A 69 13.39 -25.29 8.48
CA VAL A 69 13.90 -26.10 7.39
C VAL A 69 12.80 -26.26 6.34
N ILE A 70 13.17 -26.14 5.06
CA ILE A 70 12.30 -26.42 3.91
C ILE A 70 13.00 -27.50 3.10
N GLU A 71 12.42 -28.69 3.08
CA GLU A 71 12.89 -29.86 2.31
C GLU A 71 12.10 -30.00 1.01
N GLY A 72 10.88 -29.47 0.94
CA GLY A 72 10.11 -29.48 -0.29
C GLY A 72 8.90 -28.54 -0.34
N PRO A 73 8.13 -28.59 -1.44
CA PRO A 73 6.98 -27.73 -1.66
C PRO A 73 5.89 -27.87 -0.58
N MET A 74 5.73 -29.07 0.00
CA MET A 74 4.73 -29.28 1.05
C MET A 74 5.08 -28.57 2.35
N ASP A 75 6.35 -28.41 2.70
CA ASP A 75 6.76 -27.60 3.86
C ASP A 75 6.37 -26.14 3.66
N VAL A 76 6.52 -25.63 2.44
CA VAL A 76 6.07 -24.28 2.09
C VAL A 76 4.56 -24.18 2.29
N ALA A 77 3.78 -25.12 1.77
CA ALA A 77 2.32 -25.12 1.97
C ALA A 77 1.94 -25.16 3.45
N ASN A 78 2.62 -25.98 4.25
CA ASN A 78 2.42 -26.12 5.69
C ASN A 78 2.78 -24.84 6.46
N ILE A 79 3.84 -24.14 6.07
CA ILE A 79 4.24 -22.85 6.66
C ILE A 79 3.12 -21.80 6.51
N PHE A 80 2.36 -21.84 5.41
CA PHE A 80 1.22 -20.94 5.18
C PHE A 80 -0.10 -21.44 5.79
N ALA A 81 -0.20 -22.71 6.16
CA ALA A 81 -1.42 -23.30 6.69
C ALA A 81 -1.86 -22.61 7.99
N GLY A 82 -3.16 -22.31 8.10
CA GLY A 82 -3.74 -21.65 9.28
C GLY A 82 -3.40 -20.16 9.44
N LEU A 83 -2.59 -19.56 8.55
CA LEU A 83 -2.32 -18.12 8.60
C LEU A 83 -3.50 -17.31 8.07
N THR A 84 -3.79 -16.18 8.72
CA THR A 84 -4.73 -15.19 8.19
C THR A 84 -4.23 -14.61 6.87
N HIS A 85 -5.14 -14.08 6.04
CA HIS A 85 -4.79 -13.46 4.76
C HIS A 85 -3.67 -12.40 4.89
N GLY A 86 -3.73 -11.56 5.93
CA GLY A 86 -2.71 -10.55 6.20
C GLY A 86 -1.35 -11.13 6.56
N GLN A 87 -1.31 -12.22 7.34
CA GLN A 87 -0.07 -12.93 7.65
C GLN A 87 0.52 -13.60 6.40
N GLN A 88 -0.32 -14.29 5.61
CA GLN A 88 0.11 -14.90 4.35
C GLN A 88 0.74 -13.86 3.42
N HIS A 89 0.10 -12.69 3.28
CA HIS A 89 0.63 -11.60 2.46
C HIS A 89 2.05 -11.16 2.87
N GLN A 90 2.30 -11.00 4.17
CA GLN A 90 3.62 -10.59 4.68
C GLN A 90 4.66 -11.71 4.52
N LEU A 91 4.28 -12.94 4.85
CA LEU A 91 5.16 -14.10 4.76
C LEU A 91 5.52 -14.42 3.30
N ASN A 92 4.59 -14.26 2.37
CA ASN A 92 4.82 -14.43 0.93
C ASN A 92 5.98 -13.56 0.43
N ARG A 93 5.98 -12.27 0.80
CA ARG A 93 7.08 -11.35 0.46
C ARG A 93 8.42 -11.79 1.07
N ALA A 94 8.38 -12.26 2.31
CA ALA A 94 9.57 -12.69 3.04
C ALA A 94 10.17 -13.98 2.45
N ILE A 95 9.34 -14.99 2.17
CA ILE A 95 9.74 -16.26 1.55
C ILE A 95 10.27 -16.04 0.13
N ARG A 96 9.63 -15.16 -0.67
CA ARG A 96 10.16 -14.82 -1.99
C ARG A 96 11.55 -14.19 -1.92
N ALA A 97 11.80 -13.31 -0.94
CA ALA A 97 13.12 -12.74 -0.73
C ALA A 97 14.16 -13.82 -0.35
N LEU A 98 13.78 -14.77 0.50
CA LEU A 98 14.62 -15.92 0.85
C LEU A 98 14.94 -16.79 -0.38
N PHE A 99 13.95 -17.12 -1.20
CA PHE A 99 14.15 -17.93 -2.41
C PHE A 99 15.03 -17.24 -3.44
N ASN A 100 14.90 -15.93 -3.61
CA ASN A 100 15.80 -15.15 -4.48
C ASN A 100 17.24 -15.17 -3.95
N PHE A 101 17.42 -15.13 -2.62
CA PHE A 101 18.74 -15.27 -2.02
C PHE A 101 19.33 -16.67 -2.23
N CYS A 102 18.53 -17.72 -2.04
CA CYS A 102 18.97 -19.09 -2.26
C CYS A 102 19.39 -19.34 -3.72
N GLU A 103 18.66 -18.76 -4.68
CA GLU A 103 19.02 -18.79 -6.12
C GLU A 103 20.38 -18.09 -6.35
N VAL A 104 20.64 -16.95 -5.70
CA VAL A 104 21.95 -16.26 -5.75
C VAL A 104 23.07 -17.07 -5.09
N MET A 105 22.76 -17.86 -4.05
CA MET A 105 23.72 -18.80 -3.44
C MET A 105 24.02 -20.03 -4.31
N GLY A 106 23.34 -20.19 -5.44
CA GLY A 106 23.52 -21.33 -6.34
C GLY A 106 22.71 -22.57 -5.98
N LEU A 107 21.62 -22.44 -5.20
CA LEU A 107 20.67 -23.55 -5.07
C LEU A 107 19.99 -23.84 -6.42
N ASP A 108 19.72 -25.11 -6.66
CA ASP A 108 19.13 -25.58 -7.91
C ASP A 108 17.83 -24.83 -8.27
N GLU A 109 17.78 -24.34 -9.50
CA GLU A 109 16.66 -23.53 -9.99
C GLU A 109 15.35 -24.34 -10.06
N THR A 110 15.43 -25.64 -10.35
CA THR A 110 14.22 -26.48 -10.46
C THR A 110 13.61 -26.71 -9.08
N PHE A 111 14.45 -26.94 -8.07
CA PHE A 111 14.06 -27.01 -6.68
C PHE A 111 13.42 -25.70 -6.22
N ILE A 112 14.10 -24.55 -6.38
CA ILE A 112 13.56 -23.24 -5.98
C ILE A 112 12.23 -22.93 -6.69
N ARG A 113 12.12 -23.27 -7.98
CA ARG A 113 10.87 -23.09 -8.74
C ARG A 113 9.74 -23.95 -8.20
N SER A 114 10.02 -25.19 -7.79
CA SER A 114 9.03 -26.06 -7.14
C SER A 114 8.51 -25.45 -5.84
N LEU A 115 9.40 -24.86 -5.02
CA LEU A 115 9.02 -24.17 -3.78
C LEU A 115 8.18 -22.93 -4.05
N ARG A 116 8.54 -22.12 -5.06
CA ARG A 116 7.75 -20.94 -5.47
C ARG A 116 6.32 -21.29 -5.88
N LYS A 117 6.10 -22.44 -6.52
CA LYS A 117 4.76 -22.90 -6.92
C LYS A 117 3.85 -23.20 -5.73
N ALA A 118 4.43 -23.62 -4.60
CA ALA A 118 3.68 -23.90 -3.37
C ALA A 118 3.35 -22.65 -2.54
N VAL A 119 3.93 -21.48 -2.88
CA VAL A 119 3.58 -20.22 -2.21
C VAL A 119 2.16 -19.80 -2.64
N PRO A 120 1.22 -19.58 -1.70
CA PRO A 120 -0.14 -19.16 -2.03
C PRO A 120 -0.16 -17.88 -2.87
N LYS A 121 -1.12 -17.78 -3.79
CA LYS A 121 -1.36 -16.54 -4.52
C LYS A 121 -1.90 -15.48 -3.58
N ASP A 122 -1.34 -14.28 -3.69
CA ASP A 122 -1.82 -13.12 -2.95
C ASP A 122 -3.19 -12.69 -3.51
N ARG A 123 -4.23 -12.61 -2.66
CA ARG A 123 -5.58 -12.20 -3.08
C ARG A 123 -5.84 -10.77 -2.64
N VAL A 124 -5.59 -9.81 -3.52
CA VAL A 124 -5.89 -8.41 -3.21
C VAL A 124 -7.38 -8.18 -3.40
N GLY A 125 -8.15 -8.16 -2.30
CA GLY A 125 -9.54 -7.75 -2.31
C GLY A 125 -9.69 -6.25 -2.54
N PHE A 126 -10.72 -5.84 -3.27
CA PHE A 126 -11.09 -4.44 -3.44
C PHE A 126 -12.04 -4.03 -2.31
N ASP A 127 -11.59 -3.14 -1.43
CA ASP A 127 -12.47 -2.44 -0.50
C ASP A 127 -13.22 -1.39 -1.30
N LEU A 128 -14.52 -1.58 -1.54
CA LEU A 128 -15.38 -0.65 -2.31
C LEU A 128 -16.04 0.41 -1.44
N ASN A 129 -15.85 0.39 -0.11
CA ASN A 129 -16.52 1.34 0.77
C ASN A 129 -15.99 2.77 0.55
N ILE A 130 -16.92 3.70 0.26
CA ILE A 130 -16.70 5.14 0.16
C ILE A 130 -17.60 5.79 1.22
N PRO A 131 -17.03 6.58 2.15
CA PRO A 131 -17.83 7.26 3.18
C PRO A 131 -18.83 8.24 2.57
N THR A 132 -19.92 8.48 3.28
CA THR A 132 -20.86 9.55 2.95
C THR A 132 -20.35 10.91 3.42
N GLU A 133 -20.93 12.00 2.91
CA GLU A 133 -20.64 13.34 3.43
C GLU A 133 -20.94 13.46 4.93
N HIS A 134 -22.02 12.83 5.39
CA HIS A 134 -22.39 12.81 6.81
C HIS A 134 -21.28 12.20 7.66
N ASP A 135 -20.72 11.07 7.24
CA ASP A 135 -19.59 10.42 7.92
C ASP A 135 -18.36 11.33 8.00
N VAL A 136 -18.11 12.10 6.93
CA VAL A 136 -16.98 13.06 6.86
C VAL A 136 -17.23 14.25 7.77
N VAL A 137 -18.44 14.82 7.78
CA VAL A 137 -18.82 15.95 8.65
C VAL A 137 -18.74 15.55 10.13
N ASP A 138 -19.27 14.39 10.50
CA ASP A 138 -19.15 13.87 11.87
C ASP A 138 -17.71 13.62 12.26
N SER A 139 -16.90 13.07 11.34
CA SER A 139 -15.48 12.86 11.58
C SER A 139 -14.70 14.17 11.71
N LEU A 140 -15.05 15.21 10.94
CA LEU A 140 -14.46 16.55 11.06
C LEU A 140 -14.73 17.14 12.45
N ARG A 141 -16.00 17.09 12.90
CA ARG A 141 -16.40 17.55 14.24
C ARG A 141 -15.63 16.83 15.34
N LEU A 142 -15.48 15.52 15.21
CA LEU A 142 -14.82 14.71 16.22
C LEU A 142 -13.30 14.90 16.18
N ALA A 143 -12.69 14.88 15.00
CA ALA A 143 -11.25 15.08 14.81
C ALA A 143 -10.79 16.46 15.30
N ALA A 144 -11.61 17.51 15.16
CA ALA A 144 -11.32 18.85 15.67
C ALA A 144 -11.16 18.91 17.20
N LYS A 145 -11.67 17.92 17.94
CA LYS A 145 -11.50 17.79 19.40
C LYS A 145 -10.19 17.13 19.80
N ALA A 146 -9.35 16.72 18.85
CA ALA A 146 -8.06 16.14 19.17
C ALA A 146 -7.18 17.16 19.91
N PRO A 147 -6.51 16.77 21.01
CA PRO A 147 -5.72 17.67 21.84
C PRO A 147 -4.44 18.15 21.15
N GLN A 148 -3.93 17.38 20.17
CA GLN A 148 -2.70 17.69 19.46
C GLN A 148 -3.04 18.26 18.08
N LEU A 149 -2.55 19.47 17.81
CA LEU A 149 -2.80 20.17 16.54
C LEU A 149 -2.35 19.36 15.33
N LYS A 150 -1.25 18.60 15.44
CA LYS A 150 -0.79 17.71 14.35
C LYS A 150 -1.83 16.69 13.91
N ASP A 151 -2.69 16.19 14.80
CA ASP A 151 -3.66 15.17 14.45
C ASP A 151 -4.87 15.80 13.74
N VAL A 152 -5.27 17.01 14.17
CA VAL A 152 -6.26 17.85 13.48
C VAL A 152 -5.79 18.26 12.09
N ALA A 153 -4.54 18.75 12.00
CA ALA A 153 -3.92 19.18 10.76
C ALA A 153 -3.74 18.00 9.78
N ALA A 154 -3.31 16.84 10.26
CA ALA A 154 -3.16 15.65 9.43
C ALA A 154 -4.50 15.20 8.85
N PHE A 155 -5.58 15.18 9.65
CA PHE A 155 -6.91 14.81 9.19
C PHE A 155 -7.41 15.76 8.09
N ASN A 156 -7.27 17.07 8.30
CA ASN A 156 -7.68 18.09 7.32
C ASN A 156 -6.85 18.04 6.04
N LEU A 157 -5.53 17.87 6.16
CA LEU A 157 -4.66 17.71 5.00
C LEU A 157 -4.99 16.44 4.21
N ALA A 158 -5.39 15.36 4.88
CA ALA A 158 -5.83 14.13 4.22
C ALA A 158 -7.10 14.33 3.39
N LEU A 159 -8.05 15.10 3.92
CA LEU A 159 -9.28 15.45 3.23
C LEU A 159 -8.98 16.35 2.03
N ASP A 160 -8.22 17.43 2.24
CA ASP A 160 -7.90 18.43 1.21
C ASP A 160 -7.12 17.86 0.01
N SER A 161 -6.12 17.03 0.28
CA SER A 161 -5.18 16.55 -0.75
C SER A 161 -5.50 15.14 -1.23
N GLY A 162 -6.27 14.38 -0.45
CA GLY A 162 -6.44 12.94 -0.66
C GLY A 162 -5.14 12.14 -0.55
N PHE A 163 -4.08 12.63 0.12
CA PHE A 163 -2.80 11.93 0.16
C PHE A 163 -2.76 10.65 0.99
N ARG A 164 -1.74 9.83 0.72
CA ARG A 164 -1.41 8.73 1.62
C ARG A 164 -0.85 9.31 2.90
N ILE A 165 -1.11 8.62 4.00
CA ILE A 165 -0.65 9.03 5.32
C ILE A 165 0.87 9.27 5.43
N THR A 166 1.65 8.55 4.64
CA THR A 166 3.11 8.73 4.55
C THR A 166 3.51 10.04 3.86
N GLU A 167 2.76 10.44 2.83
CA GLU A 167 2.96 11.71 2.11
C GLU A 167 2.53 12.89 3.00
N ILE A 168 1.39 12.76 3.68
CA ILE A 168 0.88 13.71 4.69
C ILE A 168 1.92 13.94 5.79
N ALA A 169 2.41 12.85 6.41
CA ALA A 169 3.35 12.96 7.52
C ALA A 169 4.62 13.72 7.13
N LYS A 170 5.20 13.39 5.97
CA LYS A 170 6.44 14.04 5.55
C LYS A 170 6.22 15.47 5.04
N LEU A 171 5.07 15.80 4.44
CA LEU A 171 4.75 17.20 4.13
C LEU A 171 4.72 18.05 5.41
N MET A 172 3.96 17.61 6.41
CA MET A 172 3.79 18.35 7.65
C MET A 172 5.11 18.47 8.42
N LYS A 173 5.92 17.40 8.44
CA LYS A 173 7.23 17.40 9.10
C LYS A 173 8.20 18.38 8.44
N GLY A 174 8.17 18.49 7.11
CA GLY A 174 9.02 19.40 6.34
C GLY A 174 8.34 20.72 5.98
N PHE A 175 7.21 21.05 6.60
CA PHE A 175 6.37 22.16 6.16
C PHE A 175 7.11 23.49 6.36
N ASN A 176 7.16 24.28 5.29
CA ASN A 176 7.71 25.62 5.27
C ASN A 176 6.76 26.52 4.48
N ALA A 177 6.07 27.43 5.18
CA ALA A 177 5.09 28.33 4.59
C ALA A 177 5.66 29.18 3.44
N ARG A 178 6.96 29.53 3.47
CA ARG A 178 7.61 30.33 2.41
C ARG A 178 7.77 29.58 1.09
N SER A 179 7.70 28.26 1.12
CA SER A 179 7.82 27.41 -0.08
C SER A 179 6.48 27.10 -0.74
N VAL A 180 5.38 27.62 -0.21
CA VAL A 180 4.02 27.33 -0.65
C VAL A 180 3.56 28.42 -1.62
N GLU A 181 3.02 28.01 -2.77
CA GLU A 181 2.39 28.90 -3.74
C GLU A 181 0.95 29.18 -3.28
N ALA A 182 0.59 30.45 -3.14
CA ALA A 182 -0.75 30.88 -2.78
C ALA A 182 -1.61 31.12 -4.03
N PHE A 183 -2.85 30.66 -3.98
CA PHE A 183 -3.90 30.89 -4.97
C PHE A 183 -5.18 31.33 -4.24
N ASP A 184 -6.16 31.81 -4.98
CA ASP A 184 -7.43 32.25 -4.39
C ASP A 184 -8.16 31.06 -3.74
N GLY A 185 -8.23 31.04 -2.41
CA GLY A 185 -8.88 30.01 -1.58
C GLY A 185 -8.10 28.71 -1.39
N PHE A 186 -6.86 28.58 -1.89
CA PHE A 186 -6.04 27.39 -1.68
C PHE A 186 -4.54 27.62 -1.89
N TYR A 187 -3.77 26.60 -1.53
CA TYR A 187 -2.32 26.59 -1.53
C TYR A 187 -1.76 25.35 -2.23
N VAL A 188 -0.57 25.49 -2.82
CA VAL A 188 0.16 24.41 -3.45
C VAL A 188 1.58 24.31 -2.89
N ALA A 189 1.91 23.21 -2.22
CA ALA A 189 3.25 22.97 -1.67
C ALA A 189 4.03 21.90 -2.46
N PRO A 190 5.31 22.13 -2.78
CA PRO A 190 6.15 21.10 -3.38
C PRO A 190 6.49 20.00 -2.37
N LEU A 191 6.28 18.75 -2.76
CA LEU A 191 6.55 17.54 -1.97
C LEU A 191 7.89 16.90 -2.36
N GLY A 192 8.25 16.91 -3.65
CA GLY A 192 9.50 16.31 -4.16
C GLY A 192 9.66 14.81 -3.86
N PHE A 193 8.58 14.02 -3.87
CA PHE A 193 8.67 12.58 -3.54
C PHE A 193 8.94 11.73 -4.77
N PHE A 194 10.09 11.06 -4.74
CA PHE A 194 10.45 9.99 -5.66
C PHE A 194 10.31 8.65 -4.93
N ARG A 195 9.20 7.93 -5.14
CA ARG A 195 9.08 6.53 -4.74
C ARG A 195 9.29 5.65 -5.96
N THR A 196 9.86 4.46 -5.78
CA THR A 196 10.33 3.54 -6.85
C THR A 196 9.47 3.53 -8.12
N SER A 197 8.13 3.56 -8.00
CA SER A 197 7.18 3.63 -9.12
C SER A 197 6.20 4.82 -9.13
N LYS A 198 6.17 5.67 -8.09
CA LYS A 198 5.15 6.72 -7.92
C LYS A 198 5.77 8.08 -7.57
N LEU A 199 5.20 9.13 -8.15
CA LEU A 199 5.60 10.51 -7.91
C LEU A 199 4.45 11.30 -7.27
N ALA A 200 4.79 12.05 -6.21
CA ALA A 200 3.92 13.08 -5.65
C ALA A 200 4.77 14.35 -5.53
N TYR A 201 4.54 15.34 -6.41
CA TYR A 201 5.31 16.58 -6.33
C TYR A 201 4.55 17.77 -5.77
N PHE A 202 3.21 17.78 -5.77
CA PHE A 202 2.46 18.95 -5.32
C PHE A 202 1.30 18.57 -4.43
N ALA A 203 1.25 19.17 -3.25
CA ALA A 203 0.17 19.11 -2.28
C ALA A 203 -0.78 20.26 -2.48
N PHE A 204 -2.06 19.98 -2.67
CA PHE A 204 -3.11 20.99 -2.73
C PHE A 204 -3.88 20.98 -1.42
N PHE A 205 -4.09 22.14 -0.82
CA PHE A 205 -4.85 22.28 0.42
C PHE A 205 -5.40 23.69 0.61
N THR A 206 -6.49 23.79 1.36
CA THR A 206 -7.24 25.02 1.63
C THR A 206 -6.56 25.91 2.67
N ASP A 207 -7.03 27.15 2.78
CA ASP A 207 -6.58 28.12 3.79
C ASP A 207 -6.72 27.61 5.22
N TYR A 208 -7.81 26.89 5.51
CA TYR A 208 -8.03 26.29 6.81
C TYR A 208 -6.89 25.34 7.19
N THR A 209 -6.52 24.44 6.28
CA THR A 209 -5.42 23.48 6.50
C THR A 209 -4.06 24.17 6.53
N PHE A 210 -3.84 25.20 5.70
CA PHE A 210 -2.63 26.00 5.74
C PHE A 210 -2.41 26.64 7.12
N ASN A 211 -3.45 27.25 7.69
CA ASN A 211 -3.39 27.86 9.02
C ASN A 211 -3.11 26.82 10.12
N LEU A 212 -3.72 25.64 10.04
CA LEU A 212 -3.40 24.54 10.96
C LEU A 212 -1.93 24.10 10.84
N MET A 213 -1.39 24.02 9.62
CA MET A 213 0.01 23.64 9.40
C MET A 213 1.00 24.72 9.85
N GLN A 214 0.65 26.00 9.67
CA GLN A 214 1.45 27.11 10.20
C GLN A 214 1.52 27.12 11.72
N GLY A 215 0.44 26.69 12.39
CA GLY A 215 0.39 26.59 13.85
C GLY A 215 1.20 25.44 14.46
N LEU A 216 1.77 24.53 13.64
CA LEU A 216 2.53 23.39 14.16
C LEU A 216 3.82 23.85 14.85
N THR A 217 4.01 23.41 16.08
CA THR A 217 5.25 23.63 16.83
C THR A 217 6.36 22.69 16.38
N GLU A 218 7.62 23.00 16.72
CA GLU A 218 8.72 22.06 16.46
C GLU A 218 8.53 20.73 17.19
N LYS A 219 7.96 20.76 18.40
CA LYS A 219 7.58 19.55 19.14
C LYS A 219 6.57 18.70 18.38
N ASP A 220 5.57 19.33 17.73
CA ASP A 220 4.61 18.61 16.88
C ASP A 220 5.31 17.91 15.72
N LYS A 221 6.29 18.58 15.08
CA LYS A 221 7.06 18.06 13.94
C LYS A 221 8.01 16.93 14.33
N GLU A 222 8.62 16.99 15.52
CA GLU A 222 9.52 15.94 16.02
C GLU A 222 8.82 14.59 16.18
N ILE A 223 7.63 14.59 16.77
CA ILE A 223 6.82 13.39 17.00
C ILE A 223 6.03 12.95 15.76
N LEU A 224 6.13 13.70 14.66
CA LEU A 224 5.38 13.47 13.44
C LEU A 224 5.97 12.32 12.63
N ASN A 225 5.20 11.23 12.55
CA ASN A 225 5.43 10.15 11.60
C ASN A 225 4.09 9.48 11.25
N ASP A 226 4.09 8.77 10.13
CA ASP A 226 2.93 8.10 9.55
C ASP A 226 2.23 7.12 10.51
N ARG A 227 2.99 6.41 11.33
CA ARG A 227 2.46 5.50 12.35
C ARG A 227 1.72 6.27 13.44
N ASN A 228 2.31 7.34 13.96
CA ASN A 228 1.72 8.12 15.05
C ASN A 228 0.39 8.74 14.62
N ILE A 229 0.36 9.43 13.47
CA ILE A 229 -0.89 10.03 12.96
C ILE A 229 -1.93 8.96 12.57
N GLY A 230 -1.50 7.81 12.03
CA GLY A 230 -2.42 6.76 11.57
C GLY A 230 -3.03 5.91 12.68
N ASN A 231 -2.40 5.90 13.84
CA ASN A 231 -2.85 5.15 14.99
C ASN A 231 -3.61 6.00 16.00
N TYR A 232 -3.42 7.32 16.02
CA TYR A 232 -4.05 8.21 17.00
C TYR A 232 -5.58 8.01 17.06
N PHE A 233 -6.29 8.33 15.97
CA PHE A 233 -7.75 8.18 15.92
C PHE A 233 -8.24 6.72 16.02
N ARG A 234 -7.37 5.75 15.79
CA ARG A 234 -7.73 4.32 15.92
C ARG A 234 -7.71 3.84 17.37
N ASN A 235 -6.79 4.37 18.17
CA ASN A 235 -6.43 3.79 19.47
C ASN A 235 -6.87 4.65 20.65
N VAL A 236 -7.27 5.90 20.42
CA VAL A 236 -7.69 6.81 21.49
C VAL A 236 -9.20 6.70 21.71
N LYS A 237 -9.59 6.45 22.96
CA LYS A 237 -10.99 6.35 23.36
C LYS A 237 -11.74 7.65 23.07
N GLY A 238 -12.92 7.54 22.47
CA GLY A 238 -13.75 8.67 22.06
C GLY A 238 -13.51 9.12 20.62
N PHE A 239 -12.52 8.59 19.90
CA PHE A 239 -12.24 8.91 18.50
C PHE A 239 -12.46 7.73 17.53
N GLU A 240 -12.99 6.61 18.00
CA GLU A 240 -13.13 5.37 17.23
C GLU A 240 -14.02 5.52 15.98
N ARG A 241 -14.92 6.51 16.01
CA ARG A 241 -15.81 6.87 14.91
C ARG A 241 -15.15 7.76 13.85
N VAL A 242 -13.96 8.32 14.12
CA VAL A 242 -13.25 9.15 13.14
C VAL A 242 -12.83 8.26 11.95
N LEU A 243 -13.18 8.72 10.74
CA LEU A 243 -12.80 8.02 9.52
C LEU A 243 -11.28 7.83 9.42
N ARG A 244 -10.88 6.62 9.04
CA ARG A 244 -9.48 6.31 8.75
C ARG A 244 -9.02 7.10 7.51
N PHE A 245 -7.78 7.59 7.53
CA PHE A 245 -7.15 8.31 6.41
C PHE A 245 -7.34 7.68 5.02
N LYS A 246 -7.31 6.33 4.93
CA LYS A 246 -7.54 5.64 3.65
C LYS A 246 -8.92 5.94 3.04
N TYR A 247 -9.93 6.19 3.88
CA TYR A 247 -11.29 6.46 3.47
C TYR A 247 -11.49 7.93 3.10
N LEU A 248 -10.82 8.87 3.79
CA LEU A 248 -10.77 10.28 3.36
C LEU A 248 -10.20 10.41 1.95
N ARG A 249 -9.14 9.66 1.65
CA ARG A 249 -8.57 9.60 0.29
C ARG A 249 -9.55 9.04 -0.75
N LYS A 250 -10.38 8.06 -0.39
CA LYS A 250 -11.40 7.52 -1.31
C LYS A 250 -12.50 8.53 -1.54
N PHE A 251 -13.05 9.09 -0.47
CA PHE A 251 -14.06 10.15 -0.50
C PHE A 251 -13.59 11.33 -1.35
N ALA A 252 -12.37 11.83 -1.11
CA ALA A 252 -11.80 12.92 -1.88
C ALA A 252 -11.70 12.61 -3.38
N TYR A 253 -11.34 11.37 -3.75
CA TYR A 253 -11.26 10.98 -5.16
C TYR A 253 -12.66 10.95 -5.79
N ASP A 254 -13.58 10.24 -5.13
CA ASP A 254 -14.96 10.04 -5.57
C ASP A 254 -15.69 11.37 -5.80
N VAL A 255 -15.59 12.28 -4.82
CA VAL A 255 -16.15 13.64 -4.90
C VAL A 255 -15.50 14.46 -6.01
N MET A 256 -14.16 14.44 -6.16
CA MET A 256 -13.51 15.19 -7.24
C MET A 256 -14.04 14.74 -8.61
N THR A 257 -14.18 13.43 -8.80
CA THR A 257 -14.60 12.82 -10.08
C THR A 257 -16.12 12.73 -10.24
N SER A 258 -16.90 13.25 -9.28
CA SER A 258 -18.36 13.22 -9.36
C SER A 258 -18.86 14.07 -10.53
N GLU A 259 -20.09 13.82 -10.97
CA GLU A 259 -20.74 14.62 -12.01
C GLU A 259 -20.86 16.10 -11.61
N GLU A 260 -20.98 16.39 -10.30
CA GLU A 260 -21.10 17.73 -9.74
C GLU A 260 -19.80 18.54 -9.89
N LEU A 261 -18.66 17.99 -9.44
CA LEU A 261 -17.39 18.71 -9.50
C LEU A 261 -16.71 18.57 -10.86
N ASN A 262 -16.96 17.46 -11.55
CA ASN A 262 -16.50 17.14 -12.89
C ASN A 262 -14.99 17.43 -13.07
N ILE A 263 -14.18 17.04 -12.08
CA ILE A 263 -12.72 17.14 -12.17
C ILE A 263 -12.24 15.88 -12.92
N PRO A 264 -11.49 16.02 -14.02
CA PRO A 264 -11.02 14.88 -14.78
C PRO A 264 -10.21 13.91 -13.90
N GLU A 265 -10.42 12.60 -14.07
CA GLU A 265 -9.72 11.56 -13.29
C GLU A 265 -8.20 11.76 -13.27
N SER A 266 -7.60 12.07 -14.42
CA SER A 266 -6.16 12.35 -14.53
C SER A 266 -5.69 13.52 -13.64
N VAL A 267 -6.55 14.51 -13.40
CA VAL A 267 -6.28 15.65 -12.52
C VAL A 267 -6.50 15.27 -11.06
N ALA A 268 -7.57 14.53 -10.73
CA ALA A 268 -7.79 13.99 -9.39
C ALA A 268 -6.66 13.04 -8.95
N ASP A 269 -6.22 12.15 -9.84
CA ASP A 269 -5.06 11.29 -9.66
C ASP A 269 -3.79 12.11 -9.40
N PHE A 270 -3.59 13.20 -10.15
CA PHE A 270 -2.46 14.10 -9.95
C PHE A 270 -2.49 14.75 -8.57
N ILE A 271 -3.63 15.34 -8.18
CA ILE A 271 -3.84 15.96 -6.86
C ILE A 271 -3.54 14.97 -5.74
N GLN A 272 -3.99 13.72 -5.88
CA GLN A 272 -3.74 12.67 -4.89
C GLN A 272 -2.35 12.01 -4.96
N GLY A 273 -1.45 12.45 -5.85
CA GLY A 273 -0.12 11.84 -5.99
C GLY A 273 -0.18 10.39 -6.50
N ARG A 274 -1.06 10.12 -7.47
CA ARG A 274 -1.23 8.82 -8.17
C ARG A 274 -0.57 8.82 -9.55
N VAL A 275 0.47 9.61 -9.75
CA VAL A 275 1.12 9.75 -11.07
C VAL A 275 2.28 8.74 -11.21
N PRO A 276 2.30 7.89 -12.26
CA PRO A 276 3.44 7.02 -12.55
C PRO A 276 4.73 7.81 -12.84
N ARG A 277 5.87 7.18 -12.57
CA ARG A 277 7.19 7.79 -12.80
C ARG A 277 7.51 8.06 -14.28
N SER A 278 6.89 7.33 -15.20
CA SER A 278 7.12 7.42 -16.65
C SER A 278 6.58 8.69 -17.30
N ILE A 279 5.80 9.50 -16.58
CA ILE A 279 5.28 10.76 -17.09
C ILE A 279 6.42 11.80 -17.17
N GLY A 280 6.75 12.21 -18.40
CA GLY A 280 7.78 13.22 -18.65
C GLY A 280 7.45 14.58 -18.04
N ALA A 281 8.49 15.38 -17.73
CA ALA A 281 8.36 16.67 -17.04
C ALA A 281 7.40 17.66 -17.71
N LYS A 282 7.32 17.69 -19.04
CA LYS A 282 6.38 18.54 -19.79
C LYS A 282 4.92 18.17 -19.52
N HIS A 283 4.61 16.87 -19.48
CA HIS A 283 3.26 16.40 -19.17
C HIS A 283 2.93 16.67 -17.70
N TYR A 284 3.92 16.57 -16.81
CA TYR A 284 3.76 16.90 -15.40
C TYR A 284 3.35 18.37 -15.17
N MET A 285 4.00 19.32 -15.83
CA MET A 285 3.66 20.75 -15.70
C MET A 285 2.29 21.07 -16.29
N LYS A 286 1.88 20.38 -17.37
CA LYS A 286 0.53 20.49 -17.92
C LYS A 286 -0.53 20.03 -16.90
N LEU A 287 -0.27 18.92 -16.19
CA LEU A 287 -1.15 18.44 -15.13
C LEU A 287 -1.22 19.41 -13.94
N LYS A 288 -0.08 20.01 -13.52
CA LYS A 288 -0.09 21.05 -12.47
C LYS A 288 -1.02 22.21 -12.84
N ARG A 289 -0.90 22.75 -14.06
CA ARG A 289 -1.75 23.86 -14.52
C ARG A 289 -3.23 23.49 -14.53
N LYS A 290 -3.57 22.27 -14.99
CA LYS A 290 -4.94 21.77 -14.92
C LYS A 290 -5.42 21.61 -13.48
N ALA A 291 -4.60 21.06 -12.59
CA ALA A 291 -4.95 20.90 -11.19
C ALA A 291 -5.23 22.26 -10.52
N ILE A 292 -4.42 23.29 -10.79
CA ILE A 292 -4.68 24.67 -10.32
C ILE A 292 -6.03 25.19 -10.83
N GLN A 293 -6.41 24.88 -12.08
CA GLN A 293 -7.69 25.32 -12.65
C GLN A 293 -8.91 24.60 -12.05
N PHE A 294 -8.77 23.31 -11.73
CA PHE A 294 -9.90 22.48 -11.28
C PHE A 294 -10.03 22.39 -9.75
N TYR A 295 -8.92 22.49 -9.02
CA TYR A 295 -8.91 22.33 -7.55
C TYR A 295 -9.82 23.31 -6.80
N PRO A 296 -10.03 24.57 -7.23
CA PRO A 296 -10.97 25.48 -6.55
C PRO A 296 -12.36 24.89 -6.31
N ARG A 297 -12.86 24.06 -7.24
CA ARG A 297 -14.16 23.38 -7.08
C ARG A 297 -14.17 22.46 -5.87
N TYR A 298 -13.11 21.68 -5.70
CA TYR A 298 -12.96 20.79 -4.56
C TYR A 298 -12.67 21.56 -3.27
N ALA A 299 -11.87 22.62 -3.33
CA ALA A 299 -11.57 23.49 -2.19
C ALA A 299 -12.86 24.12 -1.61
N GLU A 300 -13.75 24.64 -2.46
CA GLU A 300 -15.03 25.21 -2.03
C GLU A 300 -15.94 24.13 -1.44
N TYR A 301 -16.02 22.96 -2.07
CA TYR A 301 -16.79 21.84 -1.56
C TYR A 301 -16.34 21.41 -0.15
N VAL A 302 -15.03 21.25 0.07
CA VAL A 302 -14.49 20.90 1.40
C VAL A 302 -14.73 22.01 2.41
N THR A 303 -14.65 23.29 2.00
CA THR A 303 -15.04 24.42 2.85
C THR A 303 -16.51 24.32 3.28
N GLY A 304 -17.41 23.93 2.37
CA GLY A 304 -18.81 23.62 2.70
C GLY A 304 -18.96 22.50 3.74
N LEU A 305 -18.15 21.44 3.66
CA LEU A 305 -18.12 20.39 4.70
C LEU A 305 -17.73 20.96 6.07
N ARG A 306 -16.74 21.85 6.11
CA ARG A 306 -16.27 22.49 7.35
C ARG A 306 -17.29 23.44 7.95
N ARG A 307 -18.01 24.21 7.12
CA ARG A 307 -19.16 25.02 7.55
C ARG A 307 -20.22 24.16 8.23
N ARG A 308 -20.63 23.05 7.60
CA ARG A 308 -21.60 22.08 8.19
C ARG A 308 -21.06 21.41 9.47
N ALA A 309 -19.74 21.24 9.57
CA ALA A 309 -19.09 20.76 10.77
C ALA A 309 -18.95 21.82 11.87
N GLY A 310 -19.27 23.10 11.60
CA GLY A 310 -19.12 24.20 12.55
C GLY A 310 -17.66 24.62 12.80
N LEU A 311 -16.75 24.30 11.88
CA LEU A 311 -15.32 24.61 12.01
C LEU A 311 -14.93 25.97 11.41
N ILE A 312 -15.78 26.49 10.53
CA ILE A 312 -15.64 27.79 9.87
C ILE A 312 -17.03 28.46 9.90
N PRO A 313 -17.12 29.79 10.07
CA PRO A 313 -18.37 30.52 9.94
C PRO A 313 -19.09 30.21 8.62
N ALA A 314 -20.43 30.21 8.64
CA ALA A 314 -21.26 30.00 7.47
C ALA A 314 -21.04 31.11 6.43
#